data_AF-A2SGV8-F1
#
_entry.id   AF-A2SGV8-F1
#
_cell.length_a   1.000
_cell.length_b   1.000
_cell.length_c   1.000
_cell.angle_alpha   90.00
_cell.angle_beta   90.00
_cell.angle_gamma   90.00
#
_symmetry.space_group_name_H-M   'P 1'
#
loop_
_entity.id
_entity.type
_entity.pdbx_description
1 polymer ?
#
loop_
_entity_poly.entity_id
_entity_poly.type
_entity_poly.pdbx_seq_one_letter_code
_entity_poly.pdbx_strand_id
1 'polypeptide(L)'
;MHDDDAPQAPESPGLDALAAQAVELEAGALPPGLRPPEPAQVIADSSAELLGALTMARLLVAPMFEWWPKFGDTWSDGTLQSISTAGAQVMERHGWSLGDLMSSWGPYIALAMATAPPTLVTLQAIKAEKARQAMPRAEPAEAEEGVRP
;
A
#
# COMPACT_ATOMS: atom_id res chain seq x y z
N MET A 1 -0.45 -10.46 78.96
CA MET A 1 -1.63 -10.03 78.20
C MET A 1 -1.13 -9.58 76.83
N HIS A 2 -0.75 -10.56 76.00
CA HIS A 2 -0.22 -10.37 74.66
C HIS A 2 -0.67 -11.58 73.84
N ASP A 3 -1.76 -11.39 73.14
CA ASP A 3 -2.29 -12.23 72.06
C ASP A 3 -3.13 -11.24 71.23
N ASP A 4 -3.16 -11.19 69.91
CA ASP A 4 -2.37 -11.79 68.83
C ASP A 4 -2.87 -10.95 67.63
N ASP A 5 -2.15 -9.87 67.29
CA ASP A 5 -2.47 -9.01 66.14
C ASP A 5 -1.69 -9.56 64.95
N ALA A 6 -2.19 -10.66 64.37
CA ALA A 6 -1.65 -11.21 63.14
C ALA A 6 -2.31 -10.50 61.93
N PRO A 7 -1.56 -9.72 61.15
CA PRO A 7 -2.11 -9.08 59.95
C PRO A 7 -2.52 -10.16 58.95
N GLN A 8 -3.82 -10.21 58.63
CA GLN A 8 -4.30 -11.07 57.55
C GLN A 8 -3.60 -10.68 56.25
N ALA A 9 -2.88 -11.64 55.66
CA ALA A 9 -2.21 -11.46 54.37
C ALA A 9 -3.26 -11.08 53.32
N PRO A 10 -3.03 -10.05 52.49
CA PRO A 10 -3.96 -9.69 51.44
C PRO A 10 -4.13 -10.87 50.49
N GLU A 11 -5.37 -11.36 50.38
CA GLU A 11 -5.74 -12.39 49.41
C GLU A 11 -5.27 -11.93 48.03
N SER A 12 -4.40 -12.72 47.42
CA SER A 12 -3.68 -12.36 46.20
C SER A 12 -4.66 -12.40 45.01
N PRO A 13 -5.20 -11.25 44.53
CA PRO A 13 -6.32 -11.23 43.58
C PRO A 13 -5.97 -11.81 42.20
N GLY A 14 -4.70 -12.10 41.96
CA GLY A 14 -4.19 -12.68 40.72
C GLY A 14 -4.26 -14.21 40.65
N LEU A 15 -4.24 -14.93 41.78
CA LEU A 15 -4.19 -16.39 41.74
C LEU A 15 -5.54 -17.01 41.35
N ASP A 16 -6.64 -16.46 41.86
CA ASP A 16 -7.99 -16.89 41.48
C ASP A 16 -8.30 -16.55 40.01
N ALA A 17 -7.82 -15.39 39.54
CA ALA A 17 -7.94 -14.99 38.13
C ALA A 17 -7.14 -15.90 37.19
N LEU A 18 -5.98 -16.41 37.63
CA LEU A 18 -5.17 -17.38 36.88
C LEU A 18 -5.80 -18.77 36.90
N ALA A 19 -6.39 -19.19 38.02
CA ALA A 19 -7.13 -20.46 38.12
C ALA A 19 -8.37 -20.47 37.21
N ALA A 20 -9.11 -19.36 37.15
CA ALA A 20 -10.24 -19.21 36.23
C ALA A 20 -9.81 -19.29 34.75
N GLN A 21 -8.71 -18.62 34.39
CA GLN A 21 -8.14 -18.70 33.03
C GLN A 21 -7.68 -20.11 32.66
N ALA A 22 -7.12 -20.87 33.61
CA ALA A 22 -6.71 -22.25 33.39
C ALA A 22 -7.91 -23.18 33.12
N VAL A 23 -9.02 -23.01 33.85
CA VAL A 23 -10.26 -23.76 33.62
C VAL A 23 -10.88 -23.45 32.25
N GLU A 24 -10.86 -22.19 31.82
CA GLU A 24 -11.33 -21.80 30.48
C GLU A 24 -10.47 -22.41 29.36
N LEU A 25 -9.15 -22.40 29.54
CA LEU A 25 -8.19 -23.03 28.62
C LEU A 25 -8.39 -24.56 28.54
N GLU A 26 -8.64 -25.22 29.68
CA GLU A 26 -8.88 -26.67 29.74
C GLU A 26 -10.26 -27.05 29.15
N ALA A 27 -11.24 -26.15 29.22
CA ALA A 27 -12.51 -26.28 28.51
C ALA A 27 -12.41 -26.03 26.98
N GLY A 28 -11.20 -25.82 26.46
CA GLY A 28 -10.95 -25.58 25.03
C GLY A 28 -11.32 -24.17 24.56
N ALA A 29 -11.72 -23.28 25.47
CA ALA A 29 -11.98 -21.89 25.14
C ALA A 29 -10.66 -21.11 25.19
N LEU A 30 -10.11 -20.81 24.02
CA LEU A 30 -8.99 -19.87 23.94
C LEU A 30 -9.42 -18.51 24.53
N PRO A 31 -8.59 -17.89 25.38
CA PRO A 31 -8.79 -16.53 25.85
C PRO A 31 -9.03 -15.59 24.66
N PRO A 32 -9.85 -14.53 24.79
CA PRO A 32 -10.17 -13.62 23.69
C PRO A 32 -8.94 -13.09 22.93
N GLY A 33 -7.82 -12.85 23.64
CA GLY A 33 -6.55 -12.39 23.03
C GLY A 33 -5.70 -13.47 22.36
N LEU A 34 -6.09 -14.75 22.47
CA LEU A 34 -5.43 -15.90 21.84
C LEU A 34 -6.28 -16.55 20.74
N ARG A 35 -7.50 -16.04 20.51
CA ARG A 35 -8.34 -16.49 19.39
C ARG A 35 -7.77 -15.94 18.09
N PRO A 36 -7.63 -16.77 17.04
CA PRO A 36 -7.34 -16.28 15.71
C PRO A 36 -8.39 -15.25 15.30
N PRO A 37 -8.00 -14.14 14.65
CA PRO A 37 -8.95 -13.18 14.14
C PRO A 37 -9.91 -13.85 13.14
N GLU A 38 -11.18 -13.46 13.20
CA GLU A 38 -12.18 -13.90 12.22
C GLU A 38 -11.76 -13.45 10.80
N PRO A 39 -11.97 -14.27 9.75
CA PRO A 39 -11.56 -13.90 8.39
C PRO A 39 -12.11 -12.56 7.92
N ALA A 40 -13.33 -12.22 8.33
CA ALA A 40 -13.94 -10.92 8.01
C ALA A 40 -13.16 -9.75 8.63
N GLN A 41 -12.62 -9.93 9.84
CA GLN A 41 -11.78 -8.92 10.50
C GLN A 41 -10.43 -8.81 9.80
N VAL A 42 -9.79 -9.93 9.43
CA VAL A 42 -8.52 -9.94 8.70
C VAL A 42 -8.64 -9.23 7.34
N ILE A 43 -9.71 -9.49 6.60
CA ILE A 43 -9.99 -8.81 5.32
C ILE A 43 -10.22 -7.31 5.54
N ALA A 44 -10.95 -6.91 6.58
CA ALA A 44 -11.21 -5.50 6.87
C ALA A 44 -9.90 -4.75 7.20
N ASP A 45 -9.06 -5.32 8.07
CA ASP A 45 -7.79 -4.73 8.47
C ASP A 45 -6.82 -4.67 7.27
N SER A 46 -6.69 -5.76 6.52
CA SER A 46 -5.87 -5.80 5.29
C SER A 46 -6.35 -4.79 4.24
N SER A 47 -7.66 -4.60 4.10
CA SER A 47 -8.23 -3.61 3.19
C SER A 47 -7.90 -2.19 3.63
N ALA A 48 -7.89 -1.91 4.94
CA ALA A 48 -7.53 -0.60 5.47
C ALA A 48 -6.04 -0.31 5.27
N GLU A 49 -5.17 -1.28 5.54
CA GLU A 49 -3.72 -1.17 5.30
C GLU A 49 -3.41 -0.92 3.81
N LEU A 50 -4.03 -1.72 2.93
CA LEU A 50 -3.83 -1.60 1.49
C LEU A 50 -4.36 -0.27 0.95
N LEU A 51 -5.49 0.22 1.47
CA LEU A 51 -5.99 1.56 1.13
C LEU A 51 -5.00 2.65 1.53
N GLY A 52 -4.42 2.56 2.73
CA GLY A 52 -3.38 3.47 3.19
C GLY A 52 -2.17 3.46 2.25
N ALA A 53 -1.68 2.28 1.90
CA ALA A 53 -0.55 2.11 0.97
C ALA A 53 -0.85 2.69 -0.42
N LEU A 54 -2.03 2.43 -0.98
CA LEU A 54 -2.46 2.95 -2.28
C LEU A 54 -2.63 4.48 -2.26
N THR A 55 -3.15 5.03 -1.15
CA THR A 55 -3.28 6.48 -0.98
C THR A 55 -1.90 7.14 -0.95
N MET A 56 -0.93 6.54 -0.26
CA MET A 56 0.46 7.00 -0.28
C MET A 56 1.07 6.89 -1.68
N ALA A 57 0.84 5.78 -2.38
CA ALA A 57 1.30 5.61 -3.75
C ALA A 57 0.72 6.69 -4.68
N ARG A 58 -0.57 7.05 -4.53
CA ARG A 58 -1.18 8.15 -5.27
C ARG A 58 -0.42 9.46 -5.07
N LEU A 59 -0.10 9.80 -3.82
CA LEU A 59 0.61 11.04 -3.49
C LEU A 59 2.02 11.09 -4.09
N LEU A 60 2.72 9.95 -4.11
CA LEU A 60 4.06 9.84 -4.71
C LEU A 60 4.02 9.96 -6.24
N VAL A 61 2.96 9.43 -6.86
CA VAL A 61 2.83 9.34 -8.32
C VAL A 61 2.20 10.60 -8.92
N ALA A 62 1.32 11.30 -8.19
CA ALA A 62 0.58 12.46 -8.70
C ALA A 62 1.45 13.52 -9.41
N PRO A 63 2.61 13.95 -8.87
CA PRO A 63 3.46 14.96 -9.53
C PRO A 63 3.93 14.54 -10.92
N MET A 64 4.12 13.24 -11.18
CA MET A 64 4.55 12.71 -12.48
C MET A 64 3.45 12.75 -13.54
N PHE A 65 2.19 12.91 -13.13
CA PHE A 65 1.00 12.85 -13.97
C PHE A 65 0.17 14.12 -13.94
N GLU A 66 0.69 15.24 -13.41
CA GLU A 66 -0.02 16.54 -13.38
C GLU A 66 -0.47 17.00 -14.78
N TRP A 67 0.29 16.67 -15.81
CA TRP A 67 -0.04 16.99 -17.20
C TRP A 67 -1.28 16.24 -17.72
N TRP A 68 -1.74 15.19 -17.02
CA TRP A 68 -2.85 14.35 -17.44
C TRP A 68 -4.13 14.68 -16.63
N PRO A 69 -5.14 15.33 -17.26
CA PRO A 69 -6.31 15.84 -16.53
C PRO A 69 -7.18 14.76 -15.87
N LYS A 70 -7.10 13.51 -16.32
CA LYS A 70 -7.91 12.38 -15.84
C LYS A 70 -7.24 11.55 -14.73
N PHE A 71 -6.08 12.01 -14.24
CA PHE A 71 -5.37 11.29 -13.18
C PHE A 71 -6.26 11.12 -11.94
N GLY A 72 -6.93 12.18 -11.51
CA GLY A 72 -7.82 12.17 -10.33
C GLY A 72 -9.01 11.22 -10.48
N ASP A 73 -9.57 11.08 -11.68
CA ASP A 73 -10.67 10.14 -11.94
C ASP A 73 -10.19 8.68 -11.80
N THR A 74 -8.99 8.40 -12.35
CA THR A 74 -8.39 7.06 -12.38
C THR A 74 -7.86 6.64 -11.01
N TRP A 75 -7.36 7.60 -10.22
CA TRP A 75 -6.85 7.42 -8.86
C TRP A 75 -7.83 7.99 -7.81
N SER A 76 -9.13 7.94 -8.11
CA SER A 76 -10.19 8.41 -7.22
C SER A 76 -10.28 7.55 -5.96
N ASP A 77 -10.79 8.13 -4.87
CA ASP A 77 -10.93 7.42 -3.59
C ASP A 77 -11.78 6.15 -3.74
N GLY A 78 -12.85 6.21 -4.53
CA GLY A 78 -13.69 5.05 -4.84
C GLY A 78 -12.94 3.93 -5.59
N THR A 79 -12.04 4.30 -6.51
CA THR A 79 -11.19 3.32 -7.22
C THR A 79 -10.19 2.68 -6.26
N LEU A 80 -9.53 3.47 -5.42
CA LEU A 80 -8.58 2.94 -4.44
C LEU A 80 -9.26 2.04 -3.40
N GLN A 81 -10.46 2.40 -2.95
CA GLN A 81 -11.28 1.58 -2.04
C GLN A 81 -11.69 0.25 -2.67
N SER A 82 -12.07 0.26 -3.95
CA SER A 82 -12.43 -0.96 -4.68
C SER A 82 -11.23 -1.90 -4.82
N ILE A 83 -10.07 -1.34 -5.21
CA ILE A 83 -8.82 -2.10 -5.33
C ILE A 83 -8.39 -2.65 -3.98
N SER A 84 -8.45 -1.86 -2.91
CA SER A 84 -8.03 -2.31 -1.57
C SER A 84 -8.92 -3.44 -1.05
N THR A 85 -10.23 -3.33 -1.25
CA THR A 85 -11.20 -4.36 -0.84
C THR A 85 -10.99 -5.67 -1.61
N ALA A 86 -10.82 -5.59 -2.94
CA ALA A 86 -10.56 -6.76 -3.76
C ALA A 86 -9.19 -7.39 -3.47
N GLY A 87 -8.16 -6.56 -3.28
CA GLY A 87 -6.80 -6.98 -2.94
C GLY A 87 -6.74 -7.70 -1.60
N ALA A 88 -7.44 -7.19 -0.58
CA ALA A 88 -7.53 -7.83 0.73
C ALA A 88 -8.13 -9.25 0.67
N GLN A 89 -9.15 -9.46 -0.17
CA GLN A 89 -9.71 -10.81 -0.38
C GLN A 89 -8.70 -11.76 -1.03
N VAL A 90 -7.85 -11.27 -1.94
CA VAL A 90 -6.80 -12.08 -2.56
C VAL A 90 -5.70 -12.40 -1.55
N MET A 91 -5.28 -11.40 -0.77
CA MET A 91 -4.31 -11.56 0.31
C MET A 91 -4.74 -12.62 1.31
N GLU A 92 -5.99 -12.56 1.77
CA GLU A 92 -6.55 -13.55 2.69
C GLU A 92 -6.55 -14.97 2.10
N ARG A 93 -6.93 -15.13 0.82
CA ARG A 93 -6.93 -16.45 0.15
C ARG A 93 -5.54 -17.08 0.05
N HIS A 94 -4.49 -16.26 0.00
CA HIS A 94 -3.12 -16.71 -0.09
C HIS A 94 -2.37 -16.68 1.25
N GLY A 95 -3.04 -16.27 2.33
CA GLY A 95 -2.42 -16.10 3.65
C GLY A 95 -1.30 -15.06 3.63
N TRP A 96 -1.42 -14.02 2.82
CA TRP A 96 -0.43 -12.95 2.70
C TRP A 96 -0.84 -11.75 3.56
N SER A 97 0.10 -11.22 4.32
CA SER A 97 -0.02 -9.87 4.88
C SER A 97 0.60 -8.83 3.95
N LEU A 98 0.26 -7.55 4.16
CA LEU A 98 0.92 -6.46 3.43
C LEU A 98 2.42 -6.42 3.76
N GLY A 99 2.78 -6.75 5.01
CA GLY A 99 4.16 -6.90 5.45
C GLY A 99 4.92 -7.98 4.68
N ASP A 100 4.33 -9.15 4.47
CA ASP A 100 4.95 -10.25 3.71
C ASP A 100 5.21 -9.85 2.25
N LEU A 101 4.23 -9.15 1.65
CA LEU A 101 4.34 -8.63 0.29
C LEU A 101 5.50 -7.64 0.18
N MET A 102 5.57 -6.66 1.10
CA MET A 102 6.62 -5.66 1.12
C MET A 102 7.99 -6.23 1.46
N SER A 103 8.08 -7.24 2.32
CA SER A 103 9.33 -7.93 2.64
C SER A 103 9.85 -8.71 1.42
N SER A 104 8.96 -9.39 0.71
CA SER A 104 9.34 -10.25 -0.43
C SER A 104 9.60 -9.46 -1.71
N TRP A 105 8.79 -8.43 -1.97
CA TRP A 105 8.80 -7.68 -3.22
C TRP A 105 9.35 -6.26 -3.10
N GLY A 106 9.55 -5.75 -1.88
CA GLY A 106 10.01 -4.38 -1.62
C GLY A 106 11.27 -3.99 -2.39
N PRO A 107 12.34 -4.82 -2.43
CA PRO A 107 13.53 -4.51 -3.22
C PRO A 107 13.26 -4.33 -4.71
N TYR A 108 12.36 -5.13 -5.29
CA TYR A 108 11.99 -5.03 -6.71
C TYR A 108 11.13 -3.79 -6.98
N ILE A 109 10.20 -3.47 -6.06
CA ILE A 109 9.40 -2.24 -6.13
C ILE A 109 10.31 -1.01 -6.03
N ALA A 110 11.26 -1.03 -5.09
CA ALA A 110 12.24 0.05 -4.93
C ALA A 110 13.11 0.23 -6.17
N LEU A 111 13.59 -0.88 -6.78
CA LEU A 111 14.33 -0.83 -8.03
C LEU A 111 13.48 -0.24 -9.18
N ALA A 112 12.24 -0.69 -9.31
CA ALA A 112 11.31 -0.15 -10.31
C ALA A 112 11.13 1.37 -10.12
N MET A 113 10.90 1.82 -8.88
CA MET A 113 10.78 3.24 -8.55
C MET A 113 12.06 4.04 -8.83
N ALA A 114 13.24 3.48 -8.53
CA ALA A 114 14.52 4.13 -8.81
C ALA A 114 14.76 4.33 -10.31
N THR A 115 14.29 3.40 -11.14
CA THR A 115 14.41 3.47 -12.61
C THR A 115 13.27 4.23 -13.29
N ALA A 116 12.22 4.63 -12.56
CA ALA A 116 11.05 5.28 -13.14
C ALA A 116 11.37 6.66 -13.75
N PRO A 117 12.08 7.60 -13.08
CA PRO A 117 12.38 8.91 -13.66
C PRO A 117 13.15 8.85 -15.00
N PRO A 118 14.26 8.11 -15.15
CA PRO A 118 14.97 8.04 -16.44
C PRO A 118 14.14 7.35 -17.52
N THR A 119 13.30 6.36 -17.15
CA THR A 119 12.38 5.72 -18.09
C THR A 119 11.36 6.71 -18.64
N LEU A 120 10.77 7.55 -17.79
CA LEU A 120 9.81 8.57 -18.21
C LEU A 120 10.44 9.61 -19.15
N VAL A 121 11.64 10.11 -18.82
CA VAL A 121 12.39 11.05 -19.68
C VAL A 121 12.68 10.43 -21.04
N THR A 122 13.07 9.15 -21.07
CA THR A 122 13.35 8.42 -22.31
C THR A 122 12.11 8.31 -23.19
N LEU A 123 10.95 7.97 -22.61
CA LEU A 123 9.68 7.90 -23.33
C LEU A 123 9.26 9.25 -23.91
N GLN A 124 9.47 10.34 -23.16
CA GLN A 124 9.19 11.70 -23.64
C GLN A 124 10.09 12.08 -24.81
N ALA A 125 11.39 11.79 -24.74
CA ALA A 125 12.33 12.06 -25.83
C ALA A 125 11.98 11.27 -27.10
N ILE A 126 11.62 9.98 -26.98
CA ILE A 126 11.18 9.16 -28.11
C ILE A 126 9.91 9.74 -28.75
N LYS A 127 8.94 10.16 -27.93
CA LYS A 127 7.68 10.75 -28.43
C LYS A 127 7.93 12.08 -29.15
N ALA A 128 8.79 12.94 -28.60
CA ALA A 128 9.18 14.20 -29.21
C ALA A 128 9.90 13.99 -30.55
N GLU A 129 10.81 13.01 -30.62
CA GLU A 129 11.52 12.68 -31.86
C GLU A 129 10.57 12.16 -32.94
N LYS A 130 9.66 11.26 -32.59
CA LYS A 130 8.62 10.77 -33.51
C LYS A 130 7.74 11.91 -34.02
N ALA A 131 7.35 12.85 -33.15
CA ALA A 131 6.57 14.02 -33.56
C ALA A 131 7.35 14.93 -34.52
N ARG A 132 8.66 15.13 -34.29
CA ARG A 132 9.55 15.91 -35.17
C ARG A 132 9.71 15.25 -36.55
N GLN A 133 9.83 13.93 -36.61
CA GLN A 133 9.94 13.20 -37.87
C GLN A 133 8.62 13.15 -38.65
N ALA A 134 7.48 13.21 -37.95
CA ALA A 134 6.15 13.24 -38.56
C ALA A 134 5.79 14.64 -39.11
N MET A 135 6.51 15.70 -38.74
CA MET A 135 6.34 17.01 -39.36
C MET A 135 7.01 17.00 -40.75
N PRO A 136 6.28 17.36 -41.82
CA PRO A 136 6.87 17.46 -43.15
C PRO A 136 8.02 18.48 -43.08
N ARG A 137 9.22 18.06 -43.50
CA ARG A 137 10.35 18.95 -43.66
C ARG A 137 9.92 20.01 -44.67
N ALA A 138 9.71 21.24 -44.22
CA ALA A 138 9.61 22.37 -45.13
C ALA A 138 10.96 22.41 -45.87
N GLU A 139 10.94 22.02 -47.13
CA GLU A 139 12.07 22.23 -48.03
C GLU A 139 12.41 23.73 -47.95
N PRO A 140 13.67 24.09 -47.67
CA PRO A 140 14.06 25.48 -47.83
C PRO A 140 13.82 25.81 -49.30
N ALA A 141 12.98 26.82 -49.56
CA ALA A 141 12.90 27.41 -50.87
C ALA A 141 14.28 27.99 -51.20
N GLU A 142 15.10 27.19 -51.89
CA GLU A 142 16.24 27.66 -52.67
C GLU A 142 15.65 28.70 -53.64
N ALA A 143 15.89 29.99 -53.44
CA ALA A 143 17.11 30.66 -53.86
C ALA A 143 17.40 30.49 -55.37
N GLU A 144 16.38 30.37 -56.21
CA GLU A 144 16.39 30.83 -57.61
C GLU A 144 15.12 31.69 -57.76
N GLU A 145 15.16 33.00 -57.95
CA GLU A 145 15.60 33.64 -59.19
C GLU A 145 15.72 35.14 -58.91
N GLY A 146 16.88 35.56 -58.43
CA GLY A 146 17.33 36.93 -58.52
C GLY A 146 18.67 36.92 -59.24
N VAL A 147 18.67 37.24 -60.54
CA VAL A 147 19.67 38.04 -61.27
C VAL A 147 19.41 37.94 -62.80
N ARG A 148 18.68 38.94 -63.31
CA ARG A 148 18.96 39.78 -64.52
C ARG A 148 18.85 39.17 -65.94
N PRO A 149 18.68 40.00 -67.00
CA PRO A 149 18.82 41.47 -67.08
C PRO A 149 17.54 42.29 -67.27
#